data_AF-A0A843C641-F1
#
_entry.id   AF-A0A843C641-F1
#
_cell.length_a   1.000
_cell.length_b   1.000
_cell.length_c   1.000
_cell.angle_alpha   90.00
_cell.angle_beta   90.00
_cell.angle_gamma   90.00
#
_symmetry.space_group_name_H-M   'P 1'
#
loop_
_entity.id
_entity.type
_entity.pdbx_description
1 polymer ?
#
loop_
_entity_poly.entity_id
_entity_poly.type
_entity_poly.pdbx_seq_one_letter_code
_entity_poly.pdbx_strand_id
1 'polypeptide(L)'
;MESIQYEIRRIFGFLFICVAAAVAIASVASEILFLNNLPSYFYGIVWLGTFGLIFGFYFLHFKEKTSLIRNRMKNSLFWPLYVKIINGSCWALPFALIGIFPQYFQYLILLGIGLGNSSTYIFMKLYSNQSNKEQMLVGLTALLAIPIAIEIDTSMFVSHQDIAILLSRLLISISYTIGGAYALFSRIKI
;
A
#
# COMPACT_ATOMS: atom_id res chain seq x y z
N MET A 1 12.01 -24.18 -9.29
CA MET A 1 10.90 -23.63 -8.47
C MET A 1 11.32 -22.40 -7.67
N GLU A 2 12.46 -22.42 -6.97
CA GLU A 2 13.02 -21.25 -6.25
C GLU A 2 13.22 -20.00 -7.14
N SER A 3 13.71 -20.18 -8.37
CA SER A 3 13.96 -19.07 -9.31
C SER A 3 12.69 -18.28 -9.66
N ILE A 4 11.56 -18.97 -9.86
CA ILE A 4 10.26 -18.36 -10.21
C ILE A 4 9.66 -17.62 -9.00
N GLN A 5 9.76 -18.20 -7.80
CA GLN A 5 9.27 -17.54 -6.58
C GLN A 5 10.08 -16.29 -6.25
N TYR A 6 11.40 -16.35 -6.44
CA TYR A 6 12.28 -15.20 -6.31
C TYR A 6 11.94 -14.10 -7.32
N GLU A 7 11.68 -14.48 -8.57
CA GLU A 7 11.27 -13.55 -9.62
C GLU A 7 9.91 -12.89 -9.34
N ILE A 8 8.91 -13.66 -8.92
CA ILE A 8 7.60 -13.15 -8.48
C ILE A 8 7.78 -12.18 -7.31
N ARG A 9 8.63 -12.50 -6.33
CA ARG A 9 8.93 -11.59 -5.23
C ARG A 9 9.51 -10.26 -5.73
N ARG A 10 10.48 -10.29 -6.64
CA ARG A 10 11.08 -9.06 -7.19
C ARG A 10 10.07 -8.23 -7.98
N ILE A 11 9.19 -8.86 -8.76
CA ILE A 11 8.12 -8.17 -9.51
C ILE A 11 7.20 -7.42 -8.54
N PHE A 12 6.71 -8.09 -7.49
CA PHE A 12 5.84 -7.45 -6.49
C PHE A 12 6.60 -6.47 -5.59
N GLY A 13 7.89 -6.69 -5.34
CA GLY A 13 8.76 -5.74 -4.67
C GLY A 13 8.88 -4.44 -5.44
N PHE A 14 9.07 -4.54 -6.76
CA PHE A 14 9.08 -3.37 -7.64
C PHE A 14 7.70 -2.68 -7.67
N LEU A 15 6.60 -3.44 -7.69
CA LEU A 15 5.25 -2.88 -7.54
C LEU A 15 5.11 -2.08 -6.24
N PHE A 16 5.66 -2.55 -5.11
CA PHE A 16 5.61 -1.82 -3.86
C PHE A 16 6.42 -0.51 -3.92
N ILE A 17 7.58 -0.50 -4.58
CA ILE A 17 8.32 0.74 -4.85
C ILE A 17 7.50 1.69 -5.73
N CYS A 18 6.81 1.18 -6.75
CA CYS A 18 5.90 1.98 -7.57
C CYS A 18 4.75 2.59 -6.74
N VAL A 19 4.13 1.83 -5.84
CA VAL A 19 3.08 2.34 -4.93
C VAL A 19 3.65 3.44 -4.04
N ALA A 20 4.82 3.21 -3.43
CA ALA A 20 5.48 4.19 -2.57
C ALA A 20 5.76 5.50 -3.31
N ALA A 21 6.40 5.42 -4.48
CA ALA A 21 6.70 6.58 -5.31
C ALA A 21 5.42 7.33 -5.71
N ALA A 22 4.37 6.61 -6.13
CA ALA A 22 3.12 7.22 -6.55
C ALA A 22 2.42 7.95 -5.40
N VAL A 23 2.35 7.33 -4.22
CA VAL A 23 1.76 7.94 -3.03
C VAL A 23 2.57 9.18 -2.60
N ALA A 24 3.90 9.08 -2.52
CA ALA A 24 4.74 10.20 -2.11
C ALA A 24 4.62 11.40 -3.06
N ILE A 25 4.78 11.16 -4.37
CA ILE A 25 4.71 12.22 -5.39
C ILE A 25 3.32 12.86 -5.40
N ALA A 26 2.25 12.05 -5.43
CA ALA A 26 0.89 12.59 -5.46
C ALA A 26 0.56 13.36 -4.18
N SER A 27 1.09 12.95 -3.02
CA SER A 27 0.86 13.64 -1.75
C SER A 27 1.58 14.98 -1.70
N VAL A 28 2.87 15.03 -2.05
CA VAL A 28 3.63 16.28 -2.10
C VAL A 28 3.06 17.24 -3.14
N ALA A 29 2.70 16.74 -4.32
CA ALA A 29 2.04 17.55 -5.34
C ALA A 29 0.68 18.08 -4.86
N SER A 30 -0.13 17.26 -4.18
CA SER A 30 -1.40 17.70 -3.58
C SER A 30 -1.20 18.81 -2.54
N GLU A 31 -0.14 18.74 -1.75
CA GLU A 31 0.21 19.78 -0.79
C GLU A 31 0.58 21.09 -1.50
N ILE A 32 1.39 21.02 -2.55
CA ILE A 32 1.70 22.19 -3.38
C ILE A 32 0.43 22.80 -3.97
N LEU A 33 -0.51 21.99 -4.46
CA LEU A 33 -1.81 22.49 -4.96
C LEU A 33 -2.60 23.20 -3.86
N PHE A 34 -2.62 22.64 -2.65
CA PHE A 34 -3.30 23.21 -1.48
C PHE A 34 -2.73 24.57 -1.11
N LEU A 35 -1.41 24.68 -0.96
CA LEU A 35 -0.72 25.92 -0.62
C LEU A 35 -0.90 27.02 -1.68
N ASN A 36 -1.17 26.63 -2.94
CA ASN A 36 -1.44 27.56 -4.03
C ASN A 36 -2.95 27.84 -4.24
N ASN A 37 -3.82 27.38 -3.35
CA ASN A 37 -5.28 27.56 -3.42
C ASN A 37 -5.89 27.10 -4.75
N LEU A 38 -5.33 26.05 -5.35
CA LEU A 38 -5.82 25.55 -6.63
C LEU A 38 -7.12 24.75 -6.47
N PRO A 39 -8.00 24.76 -7.48
CA PRO A 39 -9.27 24.04 -7.43
C PRO A 39 -9.15 22.54 -7.10
N SER A 40 -10.13 22.01 -6.36
CA SER A 40 -10.13 20.64 -5.85
C SER A 40 -10.07 19.55 -6.93
N TYR A 41 -10.48 19.83 -8.17
CA TYR A 41 -10.38 18.86 -9.27
C TYR A 41 -8.93 18.57 -9.68
N PHE A 42 -7.98 19.47 -9.43
CA PHE A 42 -6.56 19.23 -9.73
C PHE A 42 -5.96 18.12 -8.86
N TYR A 43 -6.50 17.89 -7.66
CA TYR A 43 -6.09 16.77 -6.81
C TYR A 43 -6.40 15.44 -7.51
N GLY A 44 -7.60 15.29 -8.06
CA GLY A 44 -7.97 14.11 -8.84
C GLY A 44 -7.03 13.88 -10.02
N ILE A 45 -6.67 14.96 -10.75
CA ILE A 45 -5.72 14.90 -11.87
C ILE A 45 -4.33 14.45 -11.40
N VAL A 46 -3.82 15.01 -10.30
CA VAL A 46 -2.51 14.64 -9.74
C VAL A 46 -2.48 13.18 -9.33
N TRP A 47 -3.50 12.71 -8.60
CA TRP A 47 -3.56 11.33 -8.14
C TRP A 47 -3.67 10.35 -9.32
N LEU A 48 -4.61 10.59 -10.25
CA LEU A 48 -4.81 9.73 -11.42
C LEU A 48 -3.61 9.76 -12.37
N GLY A 49 -3.04 10.95 -12.62
CA GLY A 49 -1.88 11.12 -13.49
C GLY A 49 -0.63 10.43 -12.92
N THR A 50 -0.36 10.62 -11.63
CA THR A 50 0.81 10.02 -10.96
C THR A 50 0.71 8.50 -10.94
N PHE A 51 -0.42 7.95 -10.50
CA PHE A 51 -0.64 6.50 -10.49
C PHE A 51 -0.65 5.92 -11.91
N GLY A 52 -1.32 6.59 -12.85
CA GLY A 52 -1.41 6.17 -14.24
C GLY A 52 -0.04 6.07 -14.91
N LEU A 53 0.84 7.07 -14.72
CA LEU A 53 2.19 7.07 -15.28
C LEU A 53 3.06 5.98 -14.64
N ILE A 54 3.09 5.90 -13.31
CA ILE A 54 3.99 4.96 -12.60
C ILE A 54 3.53 3.52 -12.79
N PHE A 55 2.22 3.23 -12.71
CA PHE A 55 1.72 1.88 -12.95
C PHE A 55 1.74 1.52 -14.44
N GLY A 56 1.52 2.49 -15.33
CA GLY A 56 1.72 2.32 -16.76
C GLY A 56 3.15 1.84 -17.07
N PHE A 57 4.15 2.52 -16.49
CA PHE A 57 5.54 2.08 -16.58
C PHE A 57 5.76 0.67 -16.01
N TYR A 58 5.23 0.37 -14.82
CA TYR A 58 5.32 -0.96 -14.20
C TYR A 58 4.78 -2.07 -15.13
N PHE A 59 3.56 -1.90 -15.65
CA PHE A 59 2.92 -2.90 -16.49
C PHE A 59 3.64 -3.05 -17.84
N LEU A 60 4.16 -1.97 -18.42
CA LEU A 60 4.99 -2.03 -19.62
C LEU A 60 6.30 -2.78 -19.37
N HIS A 61 6.97 -2.52 -18.24
CA HIS A 61 8.23 -3.15 -17.86
C HIS A 61 8.09 -4.66 -17.65
N PHE A 62 6.97 -5.13 -17.10
CA PHE A 62 6.72 -6.54 -16.82
C PHE A 62 5.69 -7.21 -17.74
N LYS A 63 5.42 -6.64 -18.93
CA LYS A 63 4.39 -7.13 -19.87
C LYS A 63 4.55 -8.63 -20.22
N GLU A 64 5.80 -9.07 -20.38
CA GLU A 64 6.14 -10.46 -20.75
C GLU A 64 6.01 -11.43 -19.56
N LYS A 65 5.94 -10.91 -18.33
CA LYS A 65 5.84 -11.68 -17.08
C LYS A 65 4.44 -11.63 -16.46
N THR A 66 3.45 -11.15 -17.20
CA THR A 66 2.05 -11.07 -16.75
C THR A 66 1.47 -12.41 -16.33
N SER A 67 1.90 -13.51 -16.96
CA SER A 67 1.51 -14.87 -16.57
C SER A 67 1.89 -15.20 -15.13
N LEU A 68 3.09 -14.81 -14.68
CA LEU A 68 3.58 -15.01 -13.32
C LEU A 68 2.79 -14.18 -12.31
N ILE A 69 2.50 -12.91 -12.64
CA ILE A 69 1.67 -12.03 -11.81
C ILE A 69 0.29 -12.63 -11.63
N ARG A 70 -0.34 -13.03 -12.75
CA ARG A 70 -1.67 -13.66 -12.75
C ARG A 70 -1.69 -14.94 -11.93
N ASN A 71 -0.66 -15.78 -12.04
CA ASN A 71 -0.59 -17.03 -11.28
C ASN A 71 -0.53 -16.78 -9.77
N ARG A 72 0.25 -15.80 -9.29
CA ARG A 72 0.24 -15.40 -7.87
C ARG A 72 -1.13 -14.87 -7.43
N MET A 73 -1.79 -14.05 -8.25
CA MET A 73 -3.11 -13.48 -7.93
C MET A 73 -4.21 -14.56 -7.85
N LYS A 74 -4.12 -15.61 -8.68
CA LYS A 74 -5.10 -16.70 -8.69
C LYS A 74 -5.12 -17.54 -7.41
N ASN A 75 -4.07 -17.49 -6.59
CA ASN A 75 -4.01 -18.25 -5.34
C ASN A 75 -5.19 -17.94 -4.39
N SER A 76 -5.64 -16.69 -4.35
CA SER A 76 -6.76 -16.29 -3.49
C SER A 76 -8.12 -16.77 -4.00
N LEU A 77 -8.23 -17.22 -5.26
CA LEU A 77 -9.48 -17.76 -5.81
C LEU A 77 -9.87 -19.09 -5.17
N PHE A 78 -8.90 -19.86 -4.67
CA PHE A 78 -9.15 -21.15 -4.05
C PHE A 78 -9.33 -21.06 -2.53
N TRP A 79 -9.25 -19.86 -1.95
CA TRP A 79 -9.48 -19.68 -0.52
C TRP A 79 -10.95 -19.95 -0.15
N PRO A 80 -11.20 -20.49 1.05
CA PRO A 80 -12.55 -20.58 1.60
C PRO A 80 -13.25 -19.21 1.60
N LEU A 81 -14.57 -19.20 1.43
CA LEU A 81 -15.34 -17.95 1.33
C LEU A 81 -15.14 -17.03 2.54
N TYR A 82 -15.14 -17.56 3.75
CA TYR A 82 -14.94 -16.76 4.96
C TYR A 82 -13.57 -16.06 4.98
N VAL A 83 -12.52 -16.70 4.46
CA VAL A 83 -11.18 -16.09 4.33
C VAL A 83 -11.19 -14.93 3.35
N LYS A 84 -11.88 -15.10 2.20
CA LYS A 84 -12.06 -14.03 1.22
C LYS A 84 -12.80 -12.85 1.80
N ILE A 85 -13.86 -13.10 2.57
CA ILE A 85 -14.63 -12.06 3.26
C ILE A 85 -13.74 -11.33 4.26
N ILE A 86 -13.04 -12.05 5.14
CA ILE A 86 -12.17 -11.43 6.15
C ILE A 86 -11.06 -10.59 5.49
N ASN A 87 -10.34 -11.17 4.52
CA ASN A 87 -9.30 -10.44 3.80
C ASN A 87 -9.86 -9.22 3.04
N GLY A 88 -11.00 -9.39 2.37
CA GLY A 88 -11.69 -8.31 1.68
C GLY A 88 -12.09 -7.19 2.63
N SER A 89 -12.62 -7.52 3.82
CA SER A 89 -12.94 -6.55 4.86
C SER A 89 -11.71 -5.83 5.38
N CYS A 90 -10.59 -6.51 5.62
CA CYS A 90 -9.33 -5.87 6.00
C CYS A 90 -8.85 -4.83 4.97
N TRP A 91 -9.11 -5.08 3.68
CA TRP A 91 -8.77 -4.16 2.60
C TRP A 91 -9.80 -3.07 2.36
N ALA A 92 -11.10 -3.32 2.51
CA ALA A 92 -12.15 -2.41 2.07
C ALA A 92 -12.77 -1.62 3.23
N LEU A 93 -12.97 -2.25 4.38
CA LEU A 93 -13.71 -1.66 5.49
C LEU A 93 -13.06 -0.37 6.03
N PRO A 94 -11.73 -0.31 6.27
CA PRO A 94 -11.11 0.93 6.75
C PRO A 94 -11.30 2.09 5.76
N PHE A 95 -11.24 1.86 4.45
CA PHE A 95 -11.48 2.91 3.44
C PHE A 95 -12.95 3.28 3.32
N ALA A 96 -13.88 2.33 3.46
CA ALA A 96 -15.30 2.62 3.51
C ALA A 96 -15.64 3.51 4.71
N LEU A 97 -15.01 3.25 5.86
CA LEU A 97 -15.17 4.06 7.08
C LEU A 97 -14.67 5.49 6.92
N ILE A 98 -13.74 5.79 6.00
CA ILE A 98 -13.31 7.17 5.70
C ILE A 98 -14.49 8.00 5.19
N GLY A 99 -15.40 7.42 4.40
CA GLY A 99 -16.58 8.13 3.90
C GLY A 99 -17.58 8.48 5.00
N ILE A 100 -17.61 7.71 6.09
CA ILE A 100 -18.51 7.93 7.24
C ILE A 100 -17.83 8.81 8.30
N PHE A 101 -16.52 8.63 8.50
CA PHE A 101 -15.70 9.30 9.51
C PHE A 101 -14.46 9.93 8.88
N PRO A 102 -14.62 10.99 8.06
CA PRO A 102 -13.51 11.63 7.34
C PRO A 102 -12.46 12.23 8.28
N GLN A 103 -12.83 12.60 9.51
CA GLN A 103 -11.90 13.10 10.53
C GLN A 103 -10.84 12.08 10.95
N TYR A 104 -11.05 10.79 10.68
CA TYR A 104 -10.10 9.72 10.98
C TYR A 104 -9.33 9.25 9.74
N PHE A 105 -9.34 10.03 8.66
CA PHE A 105 -8.70 9.68 7.39
C PHE A 105 -7.28 9.14 7.58
N GLN A 106 -6.44 9.89 8.30
CA GLN A 106 -5.02 9.61 8.53
C GLN A 106 -4.78 8.26 9.23
N TYR A 107 -5.70 7.83 10.09
CA TYR A 107 -5.61 6.57 10.81
C TYR A 107 -6.20 5.41 10.02
N LEU A 108 -7.36 5.64 9.40
CA LEU A 108 -8.09 4.63 8.65
C LEU A 108 -7.34 4.21 7.39
N ILE A 109 -6.62 5.12 6.74
CA ILE A 109 -5.78 4.78 5.59
C ILE A 109 -4.59 3.89 6.00
N LEU A 110 -3.91 4.21 7.11
CA LEU A 110 -2.84 3.37 7.66
C LEU A 110 -3.36 2.01 8.12
N LEU A 111 -4.53 1.98 8.77
CA LEU A 111 -5.20 0.76 9.20
C LEU A 111 -5.57 -0.13 8.02
N GLY A 112 -6.11 0.43 6.94
CA GLY A 112 -6.44 -0.30 5.71
C GLY A 112 -5.22 -0.93 5.06
N ILE A 113 -4.14 -0.16 4.89
CA ILE A 113 -2.87 -0.68 4.37
C ILE A 113 -2.29 -1.75 5.30
N GLY A 114 -2.32 -1.50 6.61
CA GLY A 114 -1.81 -2.38 7.65
C GLY A 114 -2.52 -3.74 7.69
N LEU A 115 -3.84 -3.73 7.90
CA LEU A 115 -4.68 -4.92 7.96
C LEU A 115 -4.73 -5.66 6.62
N GLY A 116 -4.88 -4.95 5.50
CA GLY A 116 -4.94 -5.54 4.17
C GLY A 116 -3.69 -6.34 3.84
N ASN A 117 -2.50 -5.75 4.03
CA ASN A 117 -1.24 -6.46 3.76
C ASN A 117 -0.96 -7.59 4.76
N SER A 118 -1.22 -7.38 6.06
CA SER A 118 -0.99 -8.41 7.08
C SER A 118 -1.90 -9.62 6.89
N SER A 119 -3.20 -9.39 6.65
CA SER A 119 -4.17 -10.47 6.41
C SER A 119 -3.84 -11.24 5.13
N THR A 120 -3.50 -10.55 4.04
CA THR A 120 -3.12 -11.22 2.78
C THR A 120 -1.86 -12.07 2.97
N TYR A 121 -0.85 -11.60 3.71
CA TYR A 121 0.32 -12.43 4.03
C TYR A 121 -0.07 -13.68 4.82
N ILE A 122 -0.86 -13.53 5.89
CA ILE A 122 -1.28 -14.65 6.75
C ILE A 122 -2.02 -15.69 5.91
N PHE A 123 -2.98 -15.28 5.08
CA PHE A 123 -3.78 -16.20 4.29
C PHE A 123 -3.03 -16.81 3.11
N MET A 124 -2.13 -16.07 2.46
CA MET A 124 -1.22 -16.64 1.45
C MET A 124 -0.33 -17.73 2.05
N LYS A 125 0.15 -17.51 3.28
CA LYS A 125 0.99 -18.49 3.98
C LYS A 125 0.19 -19.73 4.38
N LEU A 126 -1.00 -19.55 4.95
CA LEU A 126 -1.83 -20.65 5.46
C LEU A 126 -2.51 -21.47 4.36
N TYR A 127 -3.08 -20.81 3.34
CA TYR A 127 -3.94 -21.46 2.34
C TYR A 127 -3.30 -21.62 0.97
N SER A 128 -2.11 -21.04 0.74
CA SER A 128 -1.43 -21.11 -0.56
C SER A 128 0.05 -21.48 -0.45
N ASN A 129 0.54 -21.77 0.76
CA ASN A 129 1.94 -22.11 1.06
C ASN A 129 2.93 -21.08 0.46
N GLN A 130 2.55 -19.80 0.42
CA GLN A 130 3.38 -18.70 -0.09
C GLN A 130 3.79 -17.75 1.03
N SER A 131 5.10 -17.60 1.22
CA SER A 131 5.68 -16.74 2.25
C SER A 131 6.08 -15.38 1.66
N ASN A 132 5.11 -14.47 1.59
CA ASN A 132 5.27 -13.11 1.06
C ASN A 132 5.68 -12.13 2.17
N LYS A 133 6.86 -12.36 2.77
CA LYS A 133 7.33 -11.59 3.93
C LYS A 133 7.39 -10.09 3.67
N GLU A 134 7.64 -9.69 2.43
CA GLU A 134 7.59 -8.29 1.99
C GLU A 134 6.25 -7.63 2.31
N GLN A 135 5.16 -8.38 2.15
CA GLN A 135 3.82 -7.89 2.39
C GLN A 135 3.53 -7.76 3.89
N MET A 136 4.02 -8.70 4.70
CA MET A 136 3.96 -8.58 6.16
C MET A 136 4.70 -7.35 6.67
N LEU A 137 5.86 -7.01 6.09
CA LEU A 137 6.62 -5.82 6.46
C LEU A 137 5.85 -4.53 6.19
N VAL A 138 5.20 -4.41 5.02
CA VAL A 138 4.31 -3.27 4.74
C VAL A 138 3.20 -3.20 5.80
N GLY A 139 2.55 -4.34 6.08
CA GLY A 139 1.46 -4.42 7.04
C GLY A 139 1.86 -3.98 8.45
N LEU A 140 2.93 -4.56 9.00
CA LEU A 140 3.42 -4.25 10.33
C LEU A 140 3.89 -2.80 10.46
N THR A 141 4.66 -2.30 9.48
CA THR A 141 5.15 -0.91 9.53
C THR A 141 4.01 0.10 9.43
N ALA A 142 2.98 -0.17 8.62
CA ALA A 142 1.80 0.70 8.53
C ALA A 142 0.96 0.69 9.82
N LEU A 143 0.80 -0.48 10.48
CA LEU A 143 0.12 -0.56 11.77
C LEU A 143 0.91 0.14 12.88
N LEU A 144 2.24 -0.01 12.90
CA LEU A 144 3.12 0.69 13.84
C LEU A 144 3.15 2.21 13.61
N ALA A 145 2.84 2.66 12.40
CA ALA A 145 2.71 4.08 12.09
C ALA A 145 1.44 4.72 12.65
N ILE A 146 0.40 3.94 13.02
CA ILE A 146 -0.84 4.48 13.60
C ILE A 146 -0.59 5.22 14.92
N PRO A 147 0.05 4.63 15.96
CA PRO A 147 0.32 5.37 17.19
C PRO A 147 1.22 6.59 16.96
N ILE A 148 2.16 6.51 16.01
CA ILE A 148 3.00 7.66 15.61
C ILE A 148 2.12 8.78 15.01
N ALA A 149 1.18 8.43 14.13
CA ALA A 149 0.26 9.38 13.54
C ALA A 149 -0.66 10.01 14.59
N ILE A 150 -1.14 9.22 15.56
CA ILE A 150 -1.98 9.73 16.67
C ILE A 150 -1.19 10.74 17.49
N GLU A 151 0.01 10.38 17.95
CA GLU A 151 0.85 11.27 18.74
C GLU A 151 1.11 12.59 18.02
N ILE A 152 1.44 12.53 16.74
CA ILE A 152 1.75 13.70 15.93
C ILE A 152 0.51 14.59 15.71
N ASP A 153 -0.65 13.99 15.45
CA ASP A 153 -1.91 14.72 15.27
C ASP A 153 -2.39 15.36 16.59
N THR A 154 -2.28 14.66 17.72
CA THR A 154 -2.79 15.15 19.01
C THR A 154 -1.81 16.02 19.79
N SER A 155 -0.52 16.03 19.47
CA SER A 155 0.49 16.85 20.17
C SER A 155 1.04 18.00 19.32
N MET A 156 1.40 17.73 18.04
CA MET A 156 2.16 18.67 17.21
C MET A 156 1.28 19.43 16.20
N PHE A 157 0.22 18.80 15.68
CA PHE A 157 -0.60 19.37 14.59
C PHE A 157 -2.08 19.46 14.92
N VAL A 158 -2.43 19.69 16.20
CA VAL A 158 -3.82 19.82 16.69
C VAL A 158 -4.64 20.86 15.89
N SER A 159 -3.99 21.77 15.18
CA SER A 159 -4.59 22.80 14.31
C SER A 159 -4.29 22.67 12.81
N HIS A 160 -3.56 21.65 12.35
CA HIS A 160 -3.09 21.48 10.97
C HIS A 160 -3.39 20.07 10.43
N GLN A 161 -4.67 19.81 10.17
CA GLN A 161 -5.16 18.51 9.69
C GLN A 161 -4.60 18.13 8.30
N ASP A 162 -4.30 19.13 7.46
CA ASP A 162 -3.60 19.00 6.18
C ASP A 162 -2.23 18.32 6.34
N ILE A 163 -1.44 18.76 7.31
CA ILE A 163 -0.12 18.20 7.60
C ILE A 163 -0.24 16.75 8.13
N ALA A 164 -1.22 16.46 8.98
CA ALA A 164 -1.49 15.10 9.45
C ALA A 164 -1.85 14.15 8.30
N ILE A 165 -2.65 14.62 7.34
CA ILE A 165 -3.01 13.87 6.13
C ILE A 165 -1.77 13.64 5.25
N LEU A 166 -0.96 14.66 4.99
CA LEU A 166 0.28 14.53 4.22
C LEU A 166 1.21 13.49 4.88
N LEU A 167 1.44 13.62 6.18
CA LEU A 167 2.34 12.75 6.91
C LEU A 167 1.88 11.29 6.89
N SER A 168 0.59 11.02 7.12
CA SER A 168 0.07 9.65 7.06
C SER A 168 0.31 8.98 5.70
N ARG A 169 0.19 9.75 4.60
CA ARG A 169 0.51 9.26 3.25
C ARG A 169 2.00 9.04 3.04
N LEU A 170 2.86 9.89 3.62
CA LEU A 170 4.30 9.66 3.62
C LEU A 170 4.69 8.41 4.43
N LEU A 171 4.04 8.15 5.57
CA LEU A 171 4.22 6.93 6.35
C LEU A 171 3.81 5.69 5.55
N ILE A 172 2.71 5.75 4.77
CA ILE A 172 2.35 4.68 3.82
C ILE A 172 3.45 4.47 2.79
N SER A 173 3.98 5.54 2.19
CA SER A 173 5.07 5.46 1.23
C SER A 173 6.31 4.78 1.85
N ILE A 174 6.65 5.11 3.09
CA ILE A 174 7.75 4.49 3.84
C ILE A 174 7.47 2.99 4.04
N SER A 175 6.27 2.61 4.48
CA SER A 175 5.88 1.21 4.64
C SER A 175 6.04 0.39 3.36
N TYR A 176 5.53 0.92 2.24
CA TYR A 176 5.68 0.27 0.93
C TYR A 176 7.14 0.23 0.46
N THR A 177 7.92 1.27 0.74
CA THR A 177 9.36 1.30 0.44
C THR A 177 10.09 0.20 1.20
N ILE A 178 9.81 0.01 2.51
CA ILE A 178 10.43 -1.03 3.33
C ILE A 178 10.12 -2.43 2.75
N GLY A 179 8.84 -2.70 2.46
CA GLY A 179 8.45 -3.97 1.84
C GLY A 179 9.08 -4.19 0.46
N GLY A 180 9.07 -3.17 -0.39
CA GLY A 180 9.64 -3.21 -1.73
C GLY A 180 11.16 -3.42 -1.73
N ALA A 181 11.88 -2.66 -0.90
CA ALA A 181 13.32 -2.81 -0.72
C ALA A 181 13.68 -4.21 -0.21
N TYR A 182 12.93 -4.72 0.78
CA TYR A 182 13.12 -6.09 1.25
C TYR A 182 12.96 -7.10 0.11
N ALA A 183 11.89 -6.99 -0.69
CA ALA A 183 11.65 -7.90 -1.81
C ALA A 183 12.73 -7.84 -2.90
N LEU A 184 13.31 -6.65 -3.14
CA LEU A 184 14.33 -6.44 -4.17
C LEU A 184 15.74 -6.84 -3.72
N PHE A 185 16.09 -6.60 -2.45
CA PHE A 185 17.46 -6.74 -1.95
C PHE A 185 17.67 -7.95 -1.05
N SER A 186 16.61 -8.57 -0.50
CA SER A 186 16.79 -9.76 0.33
C SER A 186 17.34 -10.91 -0.52
N ARG A 187 18.56 -11.36 -0.17
CA ARG A 187 19.23 -12.53 -0.77
C ARG A 187 18.71 -13.86 -0.20
N ILE A 188 17.47 -13.88 0.31
CA ILE A 188 16.93 -15.07 0.98
C ILE A 188 16.52 -16.07 -0.09
N LYS A 189 17.39 -17.08 -0.30
CA LYS A 189 17.02 -18.39 -0.85
C LYS A 189 15.87 -18.93 0.00
N ILE A 190 14.74 -19.20 -0.63
CA ILE A 190 13.58 -19.85 0.02
C ILE A 190 13.92 -21.31 0.21
#